data_AF-A0A7Y2UAC0-F1
#
_entry.id   AF-A0A7Y2UAC0-F1
#
_cell.length_a   1.000
_cell.length_b   1.000
_cell.length_c   1.000
_cell.angle_alpha   90.00
_cell.angle_beta   90.00
_cell.angle_gamma   90.00
#
_symmetry.space_group_name_H-M   'P 1'
#
loop_
_entity.id
_entity.type
_entity.pdbx_description
1 polymer ?
#
loop_
_entity_poly.entity_id
_entity_poly.type
_entity_poly.pdbx_seq_one_letter_code
_entity_poly.pdbx_strand_id
1 'polypeptide(L)'
;RDDTFRIRAYGESRDSKDQVLARAWCEAIVQRTPEYTDPSNENHEGFRTLQTDGSYADNPALRNINRRFGRKFHMIDFRWLTPDEI
;
A
#
# COMPACT_ATOMS: atom_id res chain seq x y z
N ARG A 1 -9.77 -11.77 1.42
CA ARG A 1 -9.63 -11.38 0.00
C ARG A 1 -8.32 -10.67 -0.09
N ASP A 2 -7.43 -11.24 -0.87
CA ASP A 2 -6.04 -10.80 -0.94
C ASP A 2 -5.87 -10.25 -2.34
N ASP A 3 -5.42 -9.01 -2.43
CA ASP A 3 -5.20 -8.35 -3.72
C ASP A 3 -3.69 -8.21 -3.91
N THR A 4 -3.21 -8.52 -5.11
CA THR A 4 -1.80 -8.39 -5.50
C THR A 4 -1.68 -7.33 -6.59
N PHE A 5 -0.73 -6.42 -6.39
CA PHE A 5 -0.48 -5.26 -7.23
C PHE A 5 0.91 -5.40 -7.85
N ARG A 6 1.01 -5.06 -9.14
CA ARG A 6 2.28 -4.81 -9.81
C ARG A 6 2.44 -3.31 -9.99
N ILE A 7 3.44 -2.74 -9.36
CA ILE A 7 3.71 -1.30 -9.34
C ILE A 7 5.00 -1.06 -10.10
N ARG A 8 4.96 -0.19 -11.12
CA ARG A 8 6.16 0.29 -11.81
C ARG A 8 6.42 1.75 -11.44
N ALA A 9 7.69 2.08 -11.21
CA ALA A 9 8.11 3.44 -10.92
C ALA A 9 9.29 3.85 -11.82
N TYR A 10 9.35 5.15 -12.10
CA TYR A 10 10.41 5.80 -12.85
C TYR A 10 11.00 6.92 -12.00
N GLY A 11 12.32 7.06 -12.05
CA GLY A 11 13.04 8.16 -11.43
C GLY A 11 14.14 8.70 -12.33
N GLU A 12 14.41 10.00 -12.23
CA GLU A 12 15.51 10.66 -12.90
C GLU A 12 16.23 11.61 -11.96
N SER A 13 17.55 11.73 -12.12
CA SER A 13 18.33 12.79 -11.47
C SER A 13 18.70 13.85 -12.49
N ARG A 14 18.68 15.12 -12.05
CA ARG A 14 18.94 16.28 -12.90
C ARG A 14 20.03 17.16 -12.31
N ASP A 15 20.78 17.84 -13.16
CA ASP A 15 21.77 18.83 -12.75
C ASP A 15 21.13 20.20 -12.43
N SER A 16 21.94 21.17 -12.03
CA SER A 16 21.49 22.56 -11.76
C SER A 16 20.88 23.30 -12.96
N LYS A 17 21.03 22.75 -14.17
CA LYS A 17 20.50 23.26 -15.44
C LYS A 17 19.33 22.40 -15.95
N ASP A 18 18.75 21.59 -15.06
CA ASP A 18 17.64 20.68 -15.34
C ASP A 18 17.95 19.56 -16.36
N GLN A 19 19.24 19.30 -16.66
CA GLN A 19 19.64 18.23 -17.57
C GLN A 19 19.62 16.88 -16.88
N VAL A 20 19.01 15.87 -17.50
CA VAL A 20 18.92 14.51 -16.96
C VAL A 20 20.29 13.84 -16.99
N LEU A 21 20.80 13.48 -15.81
CA LEU A 21 22.09 12.80 -15.63
C LEU A 21 21.95 11.28 -15.56
N ALA A 22 20.84 10.79 -15.01
CA ALA A 22 20.58 9.36 -14.85
C ALA A 22 19.07 9.08 -14.82
N ARG A 23 18.70 7.87 -15.24
CA ARG A 23 17.33 7.34 -15.20
C ARG A 23 17.33 5.94 -14.60
N ALA A 24 16.28 5.62 -13.86
CA ALA A 24 16.07 4.29 -13.32
C ALA A 24 14.58 3.93 -13.36
N TRP A 25 14.30 2.65 -13.61
CA TRP A 25 12.96 2.07 -13.54
C TRP A 25 12.99 0.87 -12.62
N CYS A 26 11.93 0.68 -11.85
CA CYS A 26 11.75 -0.51 -11.03
C CYS A 26 10.33 -1.03 -11.09
N GLU A 27 10.18 -2.31 -10.79
CA GLU A 27 8.91 -2.99 -10.64
C GLU A 27 8.88 -3.65 -9.26
N ALA A 28 7.76 -3.47 -8.54
CA ALA A 28 7.50 -4.12 -7.27
C ALA A 28 6.20 -4.92 -7.35
N ILE A 29 6.21 -6.13 -6.80
CA ILE A 29 5.00 -6.91 -6.55
C ILE A 29 4.63 -6.73 -5.08
N VAL A 30 3.45 -6.17 -4.83
CA VAL A 30 2.96 -5.86 -3.48
C VAL A 30 1.64 -6.58 -3.25
N GLN A 31 1.51 -7.30 -2.15
CA GLN A 31 0.28 -7.97 -1.75
C GLN A 31 -0.35 -7.24 -0.57
N ARG A 32 -1.65 -6.96 -0.63
CA ARG A 32 -2.44 -6.56 0.54
C ARG A 32 -3.04 -7.80 1.19
N THR A 33 -2.79 -7.98 2.47
CA THR A 33 -3.34 -9.10 3.24
C THR A 33 -4.53 -8.65 4.09
N PRO A 34 -5.33 -9.57 4.65
CA PRO A 34 -6.45 -9.22 5.51
C PRO A 34 -6.03 -8.64 6.86
N GLU A 35 -4.79 -8.85 7.31
CA GLU A 35 -4.30 -8.36 8.60
C GLU A 35 -4.18 -6.83 8.60
N TYR A 36 -4.38 -6.23 9.77
CA TYR A 36 -4.12 -4.82 9.99
C TYR A 36 -2.62 -4.53 10.15
N THR A 37 -2.20 -3.27 9.96
CA THR A 37 -0.81 -2.84 10.22
C THR A 37 -0.42 -3.04 11.69
N ASP A 38 -1.29 -2.67 12.63
CA ASP A 38 -1.17 -3.01 14.04
C ASP A 38 -1.98 -4.29 14.32
N PRO A 39 -1.32 -5.40 14.74
CA PRO A 39 -1.95 -6.69 14.92
C PRO A 39 -2.85 -6.77 16.16
N SER A 40 -2.97 -5.70 16.96
CA SER A 40 -3.92 -5.69 18.09
C SER A 40 -5.38 -5.67 17.66
N ASN A 41 -5.67 -5.31 16.40
CA ASN A 41 -6.99 -5.47 15.81
C ASN A 41 -7.00 -6.70 14.91
N GLU A 42 -8.03 -7.53 15.02
CA GLU A 42 -8.13 -8.78 14.28
C GLU A 42 -8.52 -8.55 12.81
N ASN A 43 -8.24 -9.53 11.95
CA ASN A 43 -8.49 -9.40 10.51
C ASN A 43 -9.99 -9.24 10.17
N HIS A 44 -10.88 -9.84 10.97
CA HIS A 44 -12.32 -9.79 10.77
C HIS A 44 -12.96 -8.48 11.26
N GLU A 45 -12.23 -7.66 12.04
CA GLU A 45 -12.75 -6.38 12.51
C GLU A 45 -12.92 -5.41 11.33
N GLY A 46 -14.13 -4.89 11.18
CA GLY A 46 -14.45 -3.94 10.12
C GLY A 46 -13.99 -2.53 10.44
N PHE A 47 -13.78 -1.71 9.40
CA PHE A 47 -13.57 -0.27 9.58
C PHE A 47 -14.82 0.43 10.11
N ARG A 48 -16.01 -0.05 9.71
CA ARG A 48 -17.31 0.39 10.20
C ARG A 48 -18.05 -0.76 10.84
N THR A 49 -18.90 -0.43 11.80
CA THR A 49 -19.86 -1.33 12.44
C THR A 49 -21.27 -0.94 12.05
N LEU A 50 -22.13 -1.93 11.85
CA LEU A 50 -23.57 -1.72 11.67
C LEU A 50 -24.18 -1.38 13.03
N GLN A 51 -24.86 -0.25 13.11
CA GLN A 51 -25.57 0.21 14.29
C GLN A 51 -26.97 -0.40 14.35
N THR A 52 -27.62 -0.33 15.51
CA THR A 52 -28.96 -0.89 15.73
C THR A 52 -30.03 -0.23 14.86
N ASP A 53 -29.84 1.03 14.48
CA ASP A 53 -30.73 1.76 13.56
C ASP A 53 -30.49 1.43 12.07
N GLY A 54 -29.58 0.48 11.78
CA GLY A 54 -29.21 0.09 10.42
C GLY A 54 -28.19 1.02 9.75
N SER A 55 -27.73 2.07 10.42
CA SER A 55 -26.69 2.95 9.90
C SER A 55 -25.28 2.35 10.08
N TYR A 56 -24.33 2.81 9.27
CA TYR A 56 -22.92 2.46 9.46
C TYR A 56 -22.19 3.61 10.13
N ALA A 57 -21.48 3.30 11.22
CA ALA A 57 -20.57 4.23 11.87
C ALA A 57 -19.19 3.60 12.04
N ASP A 58 -18.19 4.44 12.23
CA ASP A 58 -16.81 4.03 12.43
C ASP A 58 -16.66 3.10 13.65
N ASN A 59 -15.92 2.00 13.48
CA ASN A 59 -15.74 1.02 14.54
C ASN A 59 -14.91 1.58 15.71
N PRO A 60 -15.49 1.85 16.90
CA PRO A 60 -14.77 2.48 18.01
C PRO A 60 -13.62 1.63 18.56
N ALA A 61 -13.64 0.31 18.34
CA ALA A 61 -12.57 -0.60 18.75
C ALA A 61 -11.33 -0.56 17.84
N LEU A 62 -11.45 0.03 16.65
CA LEU A 62 -10.35 0.11 15.70
C LEU A 62 -9.33 1.18 16.11
N ARG A 63 -8.07 0.78 16.29
CA ARG A 63 -7.00 1.69 16.69
C ARG A 63 -6.76 2.77 15.64
N ASN A 64 -6.32 3.94 16.10
CA ASN A 64 -6.00 5.09 15.25
C ASN A 64 -4.97 4.77 14.16
N ILE A 65 -3.98 3.92 14.47
CA ILE A 65 -2.98 3.49 13.50
C ILE A 65 -3.61 2.70 12.34
N ASN A 66 -4.53 1.80 12.65
CA ASN A 66 -5.25 0.99 11.68
C ASN A 66 -6.31 1.79 10.91
N ARG A 67 -6.86 2.85 11.52
CA ARG A 67 -7.71 3.82 10.82
C ARG A 67 -6.92 4.61 9.78
N ARG A 68 -5.68 4.99 10.11
CA ARG A 68 -4.82 5.80 9.25
C ARG A 68 -4.17 5.00 8.12
N PHE A 69 -3.65 3.81 8.41
CA PHE A 69 -2.84 3.03 7.48
C PHE A 69 -3.56 1.77 6.96
N GLY A 70 -4.59 1.29 7.66
CA GLY A 70 -5.43 0.21 7.17
C GLY A 70 -4.76 -1.17 7.23
N ARG A 71 -5.05 -1.96 6.19
CA ARG A 71 -4.57 -3.34 6.06
C ARG A 71 -3.11 -3.36 5.63
N LYS A 72 -2.41 -4.42 6.05
CA LYS A 72 -0.98 -4.58 5.83
C LYS A 72 -0.70 -4.85 4.35
N PHE A 73 0.38 -4.24 3.86
CA PHE A 73 0.94 -4.52 2.56
C PHE A 73 2.32 -5.16 2.74
N HIS A 74 2.57 -6.20 1.95
CA HIS A 74 3.83 -6.91 1.88
C HIS A 74 4.43 -6.71 0.49
N MET A 75 5.66 -6.20 0.41
CA MET A 75 6.42 -6.25 -0.83
C MET A 75 6.96 -7.67 -0.98
N ILE A 76 6.44 -8.39 -1.97
CA ILE A 76 6.75 -9.80 -2.24
C ILE A 76 7.97 -9.90 -3.16
N ASP A 77 8.10 -8.97 -4.10
CA ASP A 77 9.21 -8.92 -5.04
C ASP A 77 9.54 -7.47 -5.41
N PHE A 78 10.81 -7.24 -5.74
CA PHE A 78 11.32 -5.97 -6.23
C PHE A 78 12.47 -6.22 -7.20
N ARG A 79 12.42 -5.57 -8.36
CA ARG A 79 13.50 -5.62 -9.34
C ARG A 79 13.69 -4.28 -10.06
N TRP A 80 14.93 -4.01 -10.43
CA TRP A 80 15.26 -2.95 -11.37
C TRP A 80 14.95 -3.42 -12.79
N LEU A 81 14.42 -2.52 -13.62
CA LEU A 81 14.13 -2.78 -15.02
C LEU A 81 15.24 -2.20 -15.90
N THR A 82 15.65 -2.97 -16.89
CA THR A 82 16.51 -2.49 -17.96
C THR A 82 15.71 -1.69 -19.00
N PRO A 83 16.38 -0.87 -19.84
CA PRO A 83 15.69 -0.08 -20.86
C PRO A 83 14.79 -0.86 -21.82
N ASP A 84 15.10 -2.14 -22.07
CA ASP A 84 14.31 -3.00 -22.98
C ASP A 84 13.04 -3.59 -22.32
N GLU A 85 12.85 -3.39 -21.01
CA GLU A 85 11.74 -3.96 -20.23
C GLU A 85 10.66 -2.92 -19.84
N ILE A 86 10.88 -1.65 -20.21
CA ILE A 86 10.02 -0.52 -19.84
C ILE A 86 8.73 -0.55 -20.67
#